data_AF-A0AAD7SYC4-F1
#
_entry.id   AF-A0AAD7SYC4-F1
#
_cell.length_a   1.000
_cell.length_b   1.000
_cell.length_c   1.000
_cell.angle_alpha   90.00
_cell.angle_beta   90.00
_cell.angle_gamma   90.00
#
_symmetry.space_group_name_H-M   'P 1'
#
loop_
_entity.id
_entity.type
_entity.pdbx_description
1 polymer ?
#
loop_
_entity_poly.entity_id
_entity_poly.type
_entity_poly.pdbx_seq_one_letter_code
_entity_poly.pdbx_strand_id
1 'polypeptide(L)' 'MKSTTVYYITNNIVLEKAQMPSMESVLLLQQLRWAGHVSRMEDTRIPKAVLYSELCQGKRNRSGPIKRFKDQLKQ' A
#
# COMPACT_ATOMS: atom_id res chain seq x y z
N MET A 1 -39.86 -24.05 15.13
CA MET A 1 -38.43 -23.86 15.43
C MET A 1 -37.71 -23.57 14.13
N LYS A 2 -37.32 -22.32 13.86
CA LYS A 2 -36.54 -22.01 12.64
C LYS A 2 -35.08 -22.30 12.93
N SER A 3 -34.54 -23.33 12.29
CA SER A 3 -33.14 -23.72 12.37
C SER A 3 -32.25 -22.57 11.88
N THR A 4 -31.39 -22.04 12.75
CA THR A 4 -30.43 -20.98 12.40
C THR A 4 -29.19 -21.62 11.82
N THR A 5 -29.18 -21.85 10.51
CA THR A 5 -27.95 -22.20 9.78
C THR A 5 -27.04 -20.97 9.78
N VAL A 6 -25.91 -21.03 10.50
CA VAL A 6 -24.90 -19.96 10.46
C VAL A 6 -24.09 -20.13 9.18
N TYR A 7 -24.53 -19.47 8.11
CA TYR A 7 -23.80 -19.45 6.84
C TYR A 7 -22.50 -18.62 7.01
N TYR A 8 -21.37 -19.18 6.60
CA TYR A 8 -20.10 -18.45 6.56
C TYR A 8 -20.20 -17.28 5.56
N ILE A 9 -19.93 -16.07 6.04
CA ILE A 9 -19.90 -14.86 5.21
C ILE A 9 -18.45 -14.43 5.08
N THR A 10 -17.99 -14.22 3.85
CA THR A 10 -16.63 -13.70 3.60
C THR A 10 -16.55 -12.21 3.89
N ASN A 11 -15.38 -11.72 4.29
CA ASN A 11 -15.14 -10.30 4.56
C ASN A 11 -15.50 -9.40 3.35
N ASN A 12 -15.29 -9.88 2.13
CA ASN A 12 -15.66 -9.15 0.91
C ASN A 12 -17.17 -8.88 0.85
N ILE A 13 -18.01 -9.87 1.17
CA ILE A 13 -19.47 -9.73 1.18
C ILE A 13 -19.90 -8.76 2.30
N VAL A 14 -19.24 -8.80 3.46
CA VAL A 14 -19.51 -7.87 4.56
C VAL A 14 -19.22 -6.42 4.13
N LEU A 15 -18.06 -6.19 3.51
CA LEU A 15 -17.64 -4.86 3.05
C LEU A 15 -18.54 -4.33 1.93
N GLU A 16 -18.95 -5.19 0.99
CA GLU A 16 -19.87 -4.84 -0.09
C GLU A 16 -21.24 -4.42 0.47
N LYS A 17 -21.79 -5.20 1.41
CA LYS A 17 -23.06 -4.86 2.09
C LYS A 17 -22.96 -3.56 2.89
N ALA A 18 -21.81 -3.29 3.50
CA ALA A 18 -21.54 -2.06 4.24
C ALA A 18 -21.21 -0.87 3.32
N GLN A 19 -21.02 -1.08 2.00
CA GLN A 19 -20.55 -0.08 1.04
C GLN A 19 -19.22 0.57 1.47
N MET A 20 -18.34 -0.22 2.09
CA MET A 20 -17.06 0.26 2.60
C MET A 20 -15.89 -0.29 1.78
N PRO A 21 -14.85 0.52 1.53
CA PRO A 21 -13.61 0.00 0.96
C PRO A 21 -12.93 -0.94 1.94
N SER A 22 -12.16 -1.90 1.43
CA SER A 22 -11.30 -2.72 2.28
C SER A 22 -10.19 -1.88 2.89
N MET A 23 -9.63 -2.35 4.00
CA MET A 23 -8.47 -1.71 4.63
C MET A 23 -7.29 -1.59 3.66
N GLU A 24 -7.08 -2.60 2.82
CA GLU A 24 -6.03 -2.61 1.79
C GLU A 24 -6.26 -1.49 0.77
N SER A 25 -7.50 -1.30 0.30
CA SER A 25 -7.83 -0.22 -0.64
C SER A 25 -7.58 1.16 -0.03
N VAL A 26 -7.91 1.36 1.25
CA VAL A 26 -7.66 2.63 1.95
C VAL A 26 -6.16 2.90 2.10
N LEU A 27 -5.39 1.88 2.47
CA LEU A 27 -3.94 1.99 2.61
C LEU A 27 -3.27 2.29 1.26
N LEU A 28 -3.66 1.60 0.20
CA LEU A 28 -3.15 1.83 -1.15
C LEU A 28 -3.45 3.26 -1.62
N LEU A 29 -4.67 3.74 -1.41
CA LEU A 29 -5.06 5.10 -1.77
C LEU A 29 -4.20 6.14 -1.04
N GLN A 30 -3.96 5.95 0.25
CA GLN A 30 -3.13 6.87 1.04
C GLN A 30 -1.67 6.84 0.58
N GLN A 31 -1.12 5.66 0.29
CA GLN A 31 0.23 5.50 -0.25
C GLN A 31 0.38 6.19 -1.62
N LEU A 32 -0.60 6.04 -2.52
CA LEU A 32 -0.61 6.69 -3.83
C LEU A 32 -0.72 8.22 -3.71
N ARG A 33 -1.56 8.73 -2.80
CA ARG A 33 -1.66 10.17 -2.53
C ARG A 33 -0.34 10.76 -2.06
N TRP A 34 0.32 10.10 -1.10
CA TRP A 34 1.63 10.51 -0.60
C TRP A 34 2.69 10.44 -1.70
N ALA A 35 2.75 9.35 -2.46
CA ALA A 35 3.72 9.18 -3.54
C ALA A 35 3.52 10.22 -4.65
N GLY A 36 2.27 10.50 -5.03
CA GLY A 36 1.95 11.56 -5.98
C GLY A 36 2.34 12.95 -5.47
N HIS A 37 2.14 13.22 -4.18
CA HIS A 37 2.59 14.45 -3.56
C HIS A 37 4.13 14.59 -3.60
N VAL A 38 4.86 13.54 -3.21
CA VAL A 38 6.33 13.52 -3.25
C VAL A 38 6.85 13.66 -4.68
N SER A 39 6.20 13.03 -5.66
CA SER A 39 6.57 13.15 -7.08
C SER A 39 6.47 14.59 -7.61
N ARG A 40 5.49 15.38 -7.12
CA ARG A 40 5.33 16.80 -7.48
C ARG A 40 6.22 17.75 -6.70
N MET A 41 6.94 17.30 -5.68
CA MET A 41 7.92 18.13 -4.99
C MET A 41 9.10 18.48 -5.92
N GLU A 42 9.84 19.52 -5.57
CA GLU A 42 11.12 19.86 -6.20
C GLU A 42 12.17 18.75 -5.95
N ASP A 43 13.07 18.50 -6.90
CA ASP A 43 14.07 17.43 -6.82
C ASP A 43 15.11 17.65 -5.71
N THR A 44 15.30 18.90 -5.27
CA THR A 44 16.15 19.26 -4.13
C THR A 44 15.59 18.76 -2.79
N ARG A 45 14.31 18.38 -2.74
CA ARG A 45 13.66 17.92 -1.52
C ARG A 45 14.08 16.48 -1.19
N ILE A 46 14.59 16.30 0.02
CA ILE A 46 15.04 15.01 0.56
C ILE A 46 14.01 13.88 0.33
N PRO A 47 12.70 14.04 0.56
CA PRO A 47 11.74 12.96 0.33
C PRO A 47 11.70 12.46 -1.12
N LYS A 48 11.79 13.37 -2.11
CA LYS A 48 11.80 13.01 -3.53
C LYS A 48 13.12 12.37 -3.93
N ALA A 49 14.23 12.97 -3.47
CA ALA A 49 15.56 12.42 -3.67
C ALA A 49 15.65 10.98 -3.12
N VAL A 50 15.18 10.73 -1.89
CA VAL A 50 15.17 9.39 -1.27
C VAL A 50 14.23 8.44 -2.03
N LEU A 51 13.02 8.88 -2.39
CA LEU A 51 12.04 8.04 -3.08
C LEU A 51 12.57 7.50 -4.41
N TYR A 52 13.26 8.34 -5.18
CA TYR A 52 13.82 7.96 -6.47
C TYR A 52 15.27 7.49 -6.40
N SER A 53 15.95 7.65 -5.25
CA SER A 53 17.34 7.26 -5.08
C SER A 53 17.57 5.79 -5.44
N GLU A 54 18.69 5.57 -6.11
CA GLU A 54 19.20 4.24 -6.41
C GLU A 54 20.53 4.07 -5.67
N LEU A 55 20.82 2.85 -5.22
CA LEU A 55 22.16 2.55 -4.72
C LEU A 55 23.11 2.60 -5.91
N CYS A 56 24.07 3.53 -5.88
CA CYS A 56 25.10 3.61 -6.92
C CYS A 56 25.99 2.35 -6.92
N GLN A 57 26.26 1.79 -5.74
CA GLN A 57 27.02 0.55 -5.54
C GLN A 57 26.54 -0.17 -4.27
N GLY A 58 26.80 -1.48 -4.19
CA GLY A 58 26.48 -2.32 -3.03
C GLY A 58 25.12 -3.03 -3.10
N LYS A 59 25.02 -4.15 -2.37
CA LYS A 59 23.79 -4.96 -2.25
C LYS A 59 23.14 -4.70 -0.89
N ARG A 60 21.81 -4.57 -0.84
CA ARG A 60 21.10 -4.48 0.44
C ARG A 60 21.29 -5.79 1.22
N ASN A 61 21.51 -5.67 2.53
CA ASN A 61 21.60 -6.83 3.42
C ASN A 61 20.30 -7.63 3.36
N ARG A 62 20.43 -8.96 3.40
CA ARG A 62 19.31 -9.91 3.27
C ARG A 62 18.23 -9.73 4.35
N SER A 63 18.57 -9.07 5.46
CA SER A 63 17.68 -8.78 6.58
C SER A 63 16.84 -7.50 6.42
N GLY A 64 17.11 -6.67 5.42
CA GLY A 64 16.35 -5.44 5.16
C GLY A 64 15.17 -5.64 4.21
N PRO A 65 14.23 -4.68 4.13
CA PRO A 65 13.19 -4.69 3.12
C PRO A 65 13.80 -4.82 1.72
N ILE A 66 13.45 -5.90 1.02
CA ILE A 66 14.01 -6.22 -0.31
C ILE A 66 13.56 -5.19 -1.34
N LYS A 67 12.29 -4.73 -1.21
CA LYS A 67 11.65 -3.79 -2.12
C LYS A 67 11.79 -2.37 -1.60
N ARG A 68 12.11 -1.42 -2.48
CA ARG A 68 12.02 0.01 -2.15
C ARG A 68 10.56 0.38 -1.99
N PHE A 69 10.28 1.48 -1.29
CA PHE A 69 8.90 1.96 -1.13
C PHE A 69 8.21 2.16 -2.50
N LYS A 70 8.91 2.73 -3.49
CA LYS A 70 8.39 2.88 -4.86
C LYS A 70 8.00 1.56 -5.55
N ASP A 71 8.63 0.45 -5.18
CA ASP A 71 8.36 -0.88 -5.76
C ASP A 71 7.11 -1.53 -5.13
N GLN A 72 6.70 -1.10 -3.93
CA GLN A 72 5.46 -1.53 -3.28
C GLN A 72 4.23 -0.92 -3.97
N LEU A 73 4.37 0.24 -4.62
CA LEU A 73 3.28 0.94 -5.30
C LEU A 73 2.87 0.31 -6.64
N LYS A 74 3.67 -0.63 -7.17
CA LYS A 74 3.43 -1.31 -8.45
C LYS A 74 2.66 -2.64 -8.32
N GLN A 75 2.24 -3.01 -7.12
CA GLN A 75 1.53 -4.28 -6.88
C GLN A 75 0.17 -4.31 -7.58
#